data_AF-A0A520PCK1-F1
#
_entry.id   AF-A0A520PCK1-F1
#
_cell.length_a   1.000
_cell.length_b   1.000
_cell.length_c   1.000
_cell.angle_alpha   90.00
_cell.angle_beta   90.00
_cell.angle_gamma   90.00
#
_symmetry.space_group_name_H-M   'P 1'
#
loop_
_entity.id
_entity.type
_entity.pdbx_description
1 polymer ?
#
loop_
_entity_poly.entity_id
_entity_poly.type
_entity_poly.pdbx_seq_one_letter_code
_entity_poly.pdbx_strand_id
1 'polypeptide(L)'
;MRVPILILLTLVLAACTLKPVETVYHEEEDFTRYTTKTFKAELRSKEIELVAIKECPGKVICTNKEIKLKVKHEDRFSFLKGKDLVLETEEGNLNLNERDYSNSYHLKMIAKDGTTGVLKEQFLIWVSESDFRKAAYANSAIMKVGEDSFDLPSERRESWQIMLDRERLLEIMDKEQQREYGLYNHERKNTKEITIQEKRMSSEAEESTWNLVKDSNSAEDLRYFLEKFPDSPYAIPAKLKLNQLEREKE
;
A
#
# COMPACT_ATOMS: atom_id res chain seq x y z
N MET A 1 0.48 24.32 61.76
CA MET A 1 -0.14 24.46 60.42
C MET A 1 0.76 23.76 59.42
N ARG A 2 0.33 22.62 58.87
CA ARG A 2 1.08 21.84 57.86
C ARG A 2 0.33 21.95 56.53
N VAL A 3 0.99 22.53 55.53
CA VAL A 3 0.47 22.66 54.17
C VAL A 3 0.71 21.33 53.45
N PRO A 4 -0.31 20.69 52.85
CA PRO A 4 -0.06 19.59 51.94
C PRO A 4 0.20 20.15 50.54
N ILE A 5 1.36 19.79 49.97
CA ILE A 5 1.75 20.06 48.60
C ILE A 5 0.86 19.17 47.70
N LEU A 6 -0.04 19.79 46.94
CA LEU A 6 -0.77 19.11 45.87
C LEU A 6 0.20 18.85 44.71
N ILE A 7 0.55 17.58 44.51
CA ILE A 7 1.28 17.13 43.32
C ILE A 7 0.29 17.18 42.15
N LEU A 8 0.42 18.19 41.30
CA LEU A 8 -0.29 18.29 40.03
C LEU A 8 0.31 17.24 39.07
N LEU A 9 -0.35 16.09 38.95
CA LEU A 9 -0.03 15.09 37.95
C LEU A 9 -0.46 15.62 36.57
N THR A 10 0.49 16.19 35.83
CA THR A 10 0.30 16.54 34.42
C THR A 10 0.31 15.24 33.59
N LEU A 11 -0.88 14.70 33.32
CA LEU A 11 -1.07 13.72 32.25
C LEU A 11 -0.77 14.41 30.92
N VAL A 12 0.45 14.25 30.41
CA VAL A 12 0.76 14.54 29.01
C VAL A 12 0.14 13.41 28.20
N LEU A 13 -1.10 13.61 27.75
CA LEU A 13 -1.66 12.84 26.65
C LEU A 13 -0.81 13.17 25.42
N ALA A 14 0.22 12.35 25.16
CA ALA A 14 0.83 12.31 23.85
C ALA A 14 -0.28 11.87 22.88
N ALA A 15 -0.87 12.83 22.17
CA ALA A 15 -1.73 12.53 21.05
C ALA A 15 -0.89 11.70 20.08
N CYS A 16 -1.14 10.40 19.99
CA CYS A 16 -0.62 9.57 18.90
C CYS A 16 -1.24 10.11 17.60
N THR A 17 -0.62 11.13 17.03
CA THR A 17 -0.92 11.57 15.68
C THR A 17 -0.50 10.43 14.77
N LEU A 18 -1.49 9.80 14.10
CA LEU A 18 -1.22 8.75 13.13
C LEU A 18 -0.22 9.28 12.11
N LYS A 19 0.95 8.61 11.99
CA LYS A 19 2.01 9.03 11.06
C LYS A 19 1.43 9.18 9.64
N PRO A 20 1.89 10.15 8.83
CA PRO A 20 1.39 10.35 7.48
C PRO A 20 1.66 9.15 6.56
N VAL A 21 2.73 8.39 6.83
CA VAL A 21 3.02 7.10 6.21
C VAL A 21 3.41 6.11 7.29
N GLU A 22 2.74 4.97 7.30
CA GLU A 22 3.08 3.83 8.17
C GLU A 22 4.15 2.98 7.48
N THR A 23 5.18 2.58 8.24
CA THR A 23 6.26 1.70 7.76
C THR A 23 6.22 0.41 8.57
N VAL A 24 5.99 -0.72 7.89
CA VAL A 24 5.93 -2.04 8.50
C VAL A 24 6.89 -2.97 7.75
N TYR A 25 7.80 -3.61 8.47
CA TYR A 25 8.62 -4.68 7.93
C TYR A 25 7.95 -6.03 8.16
N HIS A 26 7.88 -6.83 7.11
CA HIS A 26 7.35 -8.19 7.11
C HIS A 26 8.56 -9.15 7.06
N GLU A 27 8.93 -9.72 8.21
CA GLU A 27 10.18 -10.47 8.35
C GLU A 27 10.18 -11.78 7.55
N GLU A 28 9.04 -12.47 7.49
CA GLU A 28 8.91 -13.76 6.82
C GLU A 28 9.04 -13.62 5.30
N GLU A 29 8.46 -12.56 4.73
CA GLU A 29 8.49 -12.30 3.31
C GLU A 29 9.62 -11.36 2.86
N ASP A 30 10.46 -10.89 3.80
CA ASP A 30 11.58 -9.98 3.58
C ASP A 30 11.21 -8.75 2.71
N PHE A 31 10.19 -7.99 3.15
CA PHE A 31 9.86 -6.72 2.53
C PHE A 31 9.34 -5.68 3.52
N THR A 32 9.57 -4.41 3.22
CA THR A 32 8.97 -3.28 3.91
C THR A 32 7.79 -2.73 3.12
N ARG A 33 6.65 -2.57 3.80
CA ARG A 33 5.46 -1.91 3.30
C ARG A 33 5.37 -0.49 3.84
N TYR A 34 5.22 0.45 2.92
CA TYR A 34 4.88 1.84 3.21
C TYR A 34 3.42 2.07 2.84
N THR A 35 2.61 2.48 3.82
CA THR A 35 1.16 2.72 3.62
C THR A 35 0.83 4.15 3.97
N THR A 36 0.29 4.90 3.01
CA THR A 36 -0.11 6.29 3.26
C THR A 36 -1.34 6.34 4.15
N LYS A 37 -1.44 7.38 4.98
CA LYS A 37 -2.69 7.71 5.67
C LYS A 37 -3.84 7.84 4.66
N THR A 38 -4.99 7.27 5.01
CA THR A 38 -6.20 7.32 4.20
C THR A 38 -6.60 8.76 3.87
N PHE A 39 -6.80 9.01 2.58
CA PHE A 39 -7.32 10.25 2.08
C PHE A 39 -8.77 10.06 1.62
N LYS A 40 -9.71 10.74 2.29
CA LYS A 40 -11.12 10.81 1.90
C LYS A 40 -11.37 11.97 0.95
N ALA A 41 -11.97 11.70 -0.20
CA ALA A 41 -12.47 12.71 -1.12
C ALA A 41 -13.99 12.62 -1.20
N GLU A 42 -14.67 13.76 -1.10
CA GLU A 42 -16.12 13.83 -0.99
C GLU A 42 -16.71 14.60 -2.18
N LEU A 43 -17.84 14.11 -2.68
CA LEU A 43 -18.64 14.77 -3.72
C LEU A 43 -20.11 14.63 -3.37
N ARG A 44 -20.72 15.72 -2.90
CA ARG A 44 -22.11 15.75 -2.40
C ARG A 44 -22.30 14.71 -1.29
N SER A 45 -23.08 13.66 -1.54
CA SER A 45 -23.30 12.54 -0.59
C SER A 45 -22.34 11.36 -0.80
N LYS A 46 -21.54 11.38 -1.88
CA LYS A 46 -20.61 10.30 -2.23
C LYS A 46 -19.25 10.59 -1.59
N GLU A 47 -18.55 9.53 -1.22
CA GLU A 47 -17.19 9.60 -0.69
C GLU A 47 -16.38 8.44 -1.26
N ILE A 48 -15.12 8.71 -1.57
CA ILE A 48 -14.12 7.69 -1.87
C ILE A 48 -12.96 7.80 -0.89
N GLU A 49 -12.39 6.65 -0.53
CA GLU A 49 -11.16 6.59 0.27
C GLU A 49 -10.00 6.12 -0.60
N LEU A 50 -8.89 6.85 -0.55
CA LEU A 50 -7.67 6.56 -1.28
C LEU A 50 -6.55 6.16 -0.31
N VAL A 51 -5.88 5.06 -0.59
CA VAL A 51 -4.69 4.60 0.15
C VAL A 51 -3.65 4.12 -0.84
N ALA A 52 -2.47 4.73 -0.82
CA ALA A 52 -1.34 4.29 -1.62
C ALA A 52 -0.41 3.40 -0.79
N ILE A 53 0.09 2.34 -1.42
CA ILE A 53 0.96 1.34 -0.81
C ILE A 53 2.18 1.15 -1.71
N LYS A 54 3.36 1.14 -1.11
CA LYS A 54 4.62 0.83 -1.77
C LYS A 54 5.32 -0.30 -1.02
N GLU A 55 5.77 -1.31 -1.75
CA GLU A 55 6.47 -2.47 -1.17
C GLU A 55 7.90 -2.52 -1.69
N CYS A 56 8.85 -2.59 -0.77
CA CYS A 56 10.28 -2.61 -1.06
C CYS A 56 10.91 -3.89 -0.49
N PRO A 57 11.66 -4.68 -1.28
CA PRO A 57 12.33 -5.88 -0.77
C PRO A 57 13.39 -5.56 0.27
N GLY A 58 13.31 -6.21 1.43
CA GLY A 58 14.10 -5.94 2.62
C GLY A 58 13.80 -4.60 3.28
N LYS A 59 14.61 -4.27 4.29
CA LYS A 59 14.52 -3.03 5.04
C LYS A 59 15.15 -1.85 4.29
N VAL A 60 14.55 -1.48 3.15
CA VAL A 60 15.07 -0.43 2.27
C VAL A 60 13.96 0.51 1.79
N ILE A 61 14.32 1.79 1.61
CA ILE A 61 13.49 2.74 0.86
C ILE A 61 13.90 2.65 -0.61
N CYS A 62 13.14 1.86 -1.37
CA CYS A 62 13.38 1.64 -2.80
C CYS A 62 12.79 2.77 -3.67
N THR A 63 13.24 2.87 -4.93
CA THR A 63 12.67 3.76 -5.95
C THR A 63 12.23 2.94 -7.17
N ASN A 64 11.48 3.57 -8.08
CA ASN A 64 11.03 2.98 -9.35
C ASN A 64 10.27 1.66 -9.17
N LYS A 65 9.48 1.56 -8.08
CA LYS A 65 8.55 0.44 -7.84
C LYS A 65 7.13 0.85 -8.14
N GLU A 66 6.29 -0.12 -8.44
CA GLU A 66 4.86 0.13 -8.58
C GLU A 66 4.24 0.58 -7.26
N ILE A 67 3.30 1.50 -7.37
CA ILE A 67 2.47 1.99 -6.29
C ILE A 67 1.11 1.33 -6.42
N LYS A 68 0.74 0.55 -5.41
CA LYS A 68 -0.60 -0.03 -5.28
C LYS A 68 -1.53 1.05 -4.72
N LEU A 69 -2.38 1.65 -5.55
CA LEU A 69 -3.41 2.59 -5.15
C LEU A 69 -4.73 1.84 -4.90
N LYS A 70 -5.24 1.91 -3.67
CA LYS A 70 -6.57 1.42 -3.31
C LYS A 70 -7.56 2.57 -3.36
N VAL A 71 -8.64 2.40 -4.11
CA VAL A 71 -9.81 3.29 -4.10
C VAL A 71 -10.98 2.51 -3.53
N LYS A 72 -11.51 2.98 -2.40
CA LYS A 72 -12.62 2.32 -1.70
C LYS A 72 -13.85 3.21 -1.69
N HIS A 73 -15.00 2.56 -1.66
CA HIS A 73 -16.28 3.22 -1.46
C HIS A 73 -17.13 2.36 -0.54
N GLU A 74 -17.85 2.99 0.39
CA GLU A 74 -18.78 2.31 1.28
C GLU A 74 -20.13 3.02 1.26
N ASP A 75 -21.14 2.35 0.73
CA ASP A 75 -22.52 2.81 0.70
C ASP A 75 -23.46 1.61 0.53
N ARG A 76 -24.77 1.81 0.40
CA ARG A 76 -25.75 0.73 0.19
C ARG A 76 -25.73 0.16 -1.22
N PHE A 77 -25.43 1.02 -2.18
CA PHE A 77 -25.48 0.72 -3.59
C PHE A 77 -24.09 0.77 -4.20
N SER A 78 -23.92 0.02 -5.28
CA SER A 78 -22.67 0.03 -6.02
C SER A 78 -22.47 1.37 -6.70
N PHE A 79 -21.29 1.94 -6.52
CA PHE A 79 -20.84 3.16 -7.14
C PHE A 79 -19.64 2.92 -8.05
N LEU A 80 -18.68 2.09 -7.62
CA LEU A 80 -17.44 1.85 -8.36
C LEU A 80 -17.65 0.88 -9.53
N LYS A 81 -18.44 -0.18 -9.34
CA LYS A 81 -18.56 -1.26 -10.32
C LYS A 81 -18.97 -0.74 -11.70
N GLY A 82 -18.20 -1.10 -12.71
CA GLY A 82 -18.46 -0.73 -14.11
C GLY A 82 -18.22 0.75 -14.44
N LYS A 83 -17.61 1.53 -13.54
CA LYS A 83 -17.23 2.91 -13.80
C LYS A 83 -15.77 3.02 -14.18
N ASP A 84 -15.48 3.74 -15.26
CA ASP A 84 -14.10 4.05 -15.60
C ASP A 84 -13.46 4.94 -14.54
N LEU A 85 -12.15 4.75 -14.32
CA LEU A 85 -11.36 5.53 -13.37
C LEU A 85 -10.23 6.23 -14.12
N VAL A 86 -10.19 7.55 -14.01
CA VAL A 86 -9.17 8.41 -14.62
C VAL A 86 -8.72 9.42 -13.59
N LEU A 87 -7.42 9.60 -13.46
CA LEU A 87 -6.85 10.65 -12.63
C LEU A 87 -6.35 11.77 -13.54
N GLU A 88 -7.01 12.91 -13.48
CA GLU A 88 -6.66 14.08 -14.30
C GLU A 88 -5.80 15.04 -13.49
N THR A 89 -4.74 15.53 -14.09
CA THR A 89 -3.87 16.58 -13.55
C THR A 89 -3.60 17.62 -14.62
N GLU A 90 -2.94 18.72 -14.28
CA GLU A 90 -2.48 19.69 -15.28
C GLU A 90 -1.45 19.11 -16.27
N GLU A 91 -0.79 18.00 -15.94
CA GLU A 91 0.19 17.33 -16.80
C GLU A 91 -0.45 16.29 -17.74
N GLY A 92 -1.75 16.00 -17.57
CA GLY A 92 -2.52 15.11 -18.41
C GLY A 92 -3.34 14.08 -17.63
N ASN A 93 -3.88 13.11 -18.37
CA ASN A 93 -4.78 12.10 -17.84
C ASN A 93 -4.06 10.77 -17.65
N LEU A 94 -4.15 10.21 -16.45
CA LEU A 94 -3.70 8.87 -16.12
C LEU A 94 -4.89 7.90 -16.13
N ASN A 95 -4.87 6.93 -17.04
CA ASN A 95 -5.86 5.87 -17.10
C ASN A 95 -5.60 4.85 -15.97
N LEU A 96 -6.61 4.61 -15.13
CA LEU A 96 -6.53 3.72 -13.97
C LEU A 96 -7.43 2.48 -14.12
N ASN A 97 -7.85 2.13 -15.34
CA ASN A 97 -8.80 1.05 -15.58
C ASN A 97 -8.20 -0.36 -15.57
N GLU A 98 -6.88 -0.48 -15.62
CA GLU A 98 -6.20 -1.77 -15.42
C GLU A 98 -6.08 -2.11 -13.94
N ARG A 99 -7.15 -2.68 -13.37
CA ARG A 99 -7.34 -2.79 -11.92
C ARG A 99 -8.09 -4.06 -11.53
N ASP A 100 -7.97 -4.42 -10.27
CA ASP A 100 -8.78 -5.47 -9.66
C ASP A 100 -9.96 -4.87 -8.91
N TYR A 101 -11.14 -5.46 -9.11
CA TYR A 101 -12.36 -5.09 -8.39
C TYR A 101 -12.74 -6.18 -7.40
N SER A 102 -13.04 -5.77 -6.17
CA SER A 102 -13.57 -6.64 -5.13
C SER A 102 -14.68 -5.93 -4.36
N ASN A 103 -15.62 -6.68 -3.79
CA ASN A 103 -16.64 -6.14 -2.90
C ASN A 103 -16.98 -7.09 -1.76
N SER A 104 -17.60 -6.55 -0.72
CA SER A 104 -18.22 -7.31 0.37
C SER A 104 -19.49 -6.61 0.84
N TYR A 105 -20.46 -7.38 1.34
CA TYR A 105 -21.73 -6.82 1.83
C TYR A 105 -21.96 -7.18 3.29
N HIS A 106 -22.22 -6.17 4.12
CA HIS A 106 -22.40 -6.29 5.56
C HIS A 106 -23.83 -5.93 5.97
N LEU A 107 -24.68 -6.96 6.16
CA LEU A 107 -26.10 -6.82 6.49
C LEU A 107 -26.41 -6.03 7.77
N LYS A 108 -25.53 -6.12 8.78
CA LYS A 108 -25.75 -5.54 10.11
C LYS A 108 -25.16 -4.13 10.28
N MET A 109 -24.38 -3.66 9.31
CA MET A 109 -23.77 -2.33 9.37
C MET A 109 -24.81 -1.28 9.00
N ILE A 110 -24.75 -0.11 9.64
CA ILE A 110 -25.65 1.01 9.35
C ILE A 110 -24.98 1.92 8.31
N ALA A 111 -25.67 2.17 7.21
CA ALA A 111 -25.22 3.09 6.16
C ALA A 111 -25.38 4.56 6.59
N LYS A 112 -24.81 5.48 5.82
CA LYS A 112 -24.86 6.93 6.10
C LYS A 112 -26.30 7.48 6.14
N ASP A 113 -27.24 6.84 5.43
CA ASP A 113 -28.66 7.19 5.42
C ASP A 113 -29.47 6.64 6.61
N GLY A 114 -28.80 5.93 7.54
CA GLY A 114 -29.42 5.34 8.74
C GLY A 114 -30.06 3.97 8.52
N THR A 115 -30.03 3.43 7.31
CA THR A 115 -30.57 2.09 7.02
C THR A 115 -29.53 0.98 7.22
N THR A 116 -29.98 -0.26 7.31
CA THR A 116 -29.11 -1.43 7.46
C THR A 116 -28.61 -1.94 6.10
N GLY A 117 -27.37 -2.43 6.10
CA GLY A 117 -26.69 -2.97 4.93
C GLY A 117 -25.68 -1.98 4.35
N VAL A 118 -24.41 -2.39 4.30
CA VAL A 118 -23.33 -1.62 3.65
C VAL A 118 -22.59 -2.51 2.66
N LEU A 119 -22.58 -2.09 1.41
CA LEU A 119 -21.70 -2.58 0.36
C LEU A 119 -20.36 -1.84 0.44
N LYS A 120 -19.30 -2.60 0.61
CA LYS A 120 -17.93 -2.10 0.51
C LYS A 120 -17.40 -2.50 -0.84
N GLU A 121 -16.91 -1.53 -1.59
CA GLU A 121 -16.27 -1.74 -2.89
C GLU A 121 -14.83 -1.28 -2.83
N GLN A 122 -13.97 -1.98 -3.57
CA GLN A 122 -12.57 -1.63 -3.68
C GLN A 122 -12.08 -1.86 -5.11
N PHE A 123 -11.42 -0.85 -5.67
CA PHE A 123 -10.47 -1.00 -6.74
C PHE A 123 -9.05 -1.06 -6.19
N LEU A 124 -8.25 -2.00 -6.69
CA LEU A 124 -6.81 -2.05 -6.49
C LEU A 124 -6.14 -1.78 -7.84
N ILE A 125 -5.38 -0.70 -7.91
CA ILE A 125 -4.72 -0.22 -9.14
C ILE A 125 -3.22 -0.22 -8.92
N TRP A 126 -2.46 -0.64 -9.93
CA TRP A 126 -1.00 -0.54 -9.95
C TRP A 126 -0.60 0.63 -10.84
N VAL A 127 0.20 1.54 -10.30
CA VAL A 127 0.64 2.76 -11.00
C VAL A 127 2.16 2.82 -10.93
N SER A 128 2.81 3.19 -12.04
CA SER A 128 4.25 3.43 -12.04
C SER A 128 4.61 4.55 -11.04
N GLU A 129 5.76 4.47 -10.37
CA GLU A 129 6.18 5.54 -9.45
C GLU A 129 6.25 6.90 -10.17
N SER A 130 6.69 6.91 -11.43
CA SER A 130 6.79 8.13 -12.24
C SER A 130 5.43 8.77 -12.49
N ASP A 131 4.41 8.00 -12.87
CA ASP A 131 3.08 8.57 -13.12
C ASP A 131 2.37 8.92 -11.82
N PHE A 132 2.58 8.13 -10.76
CA PHE A 132 2.05 8.44 -9.45
C PHE A 132 2.66 9.73 -8.88
N ARG A 133 3.95 10.00 -9.14
CA ARG A 133 4.61 11.27 -8.79
C ARG A 133 3.93 12.46 -9.46
N LYS A 134 3.59 12.39 -10.75
CA LYS A 134 2.88 13.49 -11.43
C LYS A 134 1.61 13.86 -10.68
N ALA A 135 0.83 12.87 -10.26
CA ALA A 135 -0.38 13.12 -9.47
C ALA A 135 -0.11 13.61 -8.03
N ALA A 136 0.91 13.07 -7.37
CA ALA A 136 1.24 13.45 -5.99
C ALA A 136 1.69 14.92 -5.87
N TYR A 137 2.46 15.42 -6.84
CA TYR A 137 3.02 16.78 -6.84
C TYR A 137 2.26 17.78 -7.72
N ALA A 138 1.27 17.32 -8.48
CA ALA A 138 0.40 18.22 -9.24
C ALA A 138 -0.24 19.29 -8.34
N ASN A 139 -0.39 20.49 -8.88
CA ASN A 139 -1.14 21.59 -8.28
C ASN A 139 -2.63 21.22 -8.19
N SER A 140 -3.15 20.57 -9.24
CA SER A 140 -4.53 20.12 -9.33
C SER A 140 -4.58 18.64 -9.65
N ALA A 141 -5.39 17.88 -8.92
CA ALA A 141 -5.70 16.52 -9.34
C ALA A 141 -7.17 16.22 -9.10
N ILE A 142 -7.81 15.57 -10.07
CA ILE A 142 -9.23 15.23 -10.04
C ILE A 142 -9.34 13.74 -10.30
N MET A 143 -9.94 13.01 -9.37
CA MET A 143 -10.28 11.60 -9.59
C MET A 143 -11.65 11.53 -10.25
N LYS A 144 -11.71 11.10 -11.51
CA LYS A 144 -12.95 10.83 -12.22
C LYS A 144 -13.38 9.38 -12.05
N VAL A 145 -14.60 9.19 -11.57
CA VAL A 145 -15.26 7.89 -11.43
C VAL A 145 -16.52 7.91 -12.32
N GLY A 146 -16.39 7.46 -13.56
CA GLY A 146 -17.38 7.72 -14.60
C GLY A 146 -17.58 9.24 -14.78
N GLU A 147 -18.81 9.71 -14.56
CA GLU A 147 -19.18 11.13 -14.71
C GLU A 147 -18.90 11.97 -13.44
N ASP A 148 -18.62 11.31 -12.31
CA ASP A 148 -18.38 11.99 -11.03
C ASP A 148 -16.91 12.42 -10.93
N SER A 149 -16.68 13.66 -10.48
CA SER A 149 -15.35 14.26 -10.35
C SER A 149 -15.06 14.60 -8.89
N PHE A 150 -14.06 13.96 -8.30
CA PHE A 150 -13.63 14.19 -6.92
C PHE A 150 -12.36 15.02 -6.90
N ASP A 151 -12.44 16.20 -6.29
CA ASP A 151 -11.25 17.02 -6.10
C ASP A 151 -10.29 16.35 -5.13
N LEU A 152 -9.05 16.21 -5.57
CA LEU A 152 -7.95 15.86 -4.73
C LEU A 152 -7.19 17.17 -4.44
N PRO A 153 -7.26 17.77 -3.25
CA PRO A 153 -6.39 18.89 -2.89
C PRO A 153 -4.96 18.42 -2.56
N SER A 154 -3.96 19.26 -2.88
CA SER A 154 -2.54 18.99 -2.61
C SER A 154 -2.23 18.75 -1.13
N GLU A 155 -2.88 19.50 -0.24
CA GLU A 155 -2.76 19.36 1.23
C GLU A 155 -3.09 17.94 1.71
N ARG A 156 -4.04 17.28 1.04
CA ARG A 156 -4.45 15.90 1.39
C ARG A 156 -3.59 14.83 0.72
N ARG A 157 -2.79 15.20 -0.29
CA ARG A 157 -1.80 14.33 -0.96
C ARG A 157 -0.42 14.39 -0.31
N GLU A 158 -0.25 15.12 0.79
CA GLU A 158 1.05 15.23 1.48
C GLU A 158 1.63 13.85 1.85
N SER A 159 0.78 12.90 2.28
CA SER A 159 1.23 11.53 2.58
C SER A 159 1.78 10.80 1.36
N TRP A 160 1.26 11.07 0.16
CA TRP A 160 1.77 10.51 -1.09
C TRP A 160 3.16 11.06 -1.40
N GLN A 161 3.33 12.39 -1.25
CA GLN A 161 4.62 13.04 -1.44
C GLN A 161 5.66 12.51 -0.44
N ILE A 162 5.29 12.41 0.85
CA ILE A 162 6.18 11.87 1.88
C ILE A 162 6.59 10.43 1.57
N MET A 163 5.67 9.57 1.10
CA MET A 163 6.00 8.18 0.73
C MET A 163 7.00 8.11 -0.44
N LEU A 164 6.96 9.09 -1.36
CA LEU A 164 7.79 9.14 -2.55
C LEU A 164 9.14 9.81 -2.28
N ASP A 165 9.22 10.73 -1.31
CA ASP A 165 10.46 11.41 -0.94
C ASP A 165 11.19 10.68 0.19
N ARG A 166 12.32 10.05 -0.13
CA ARG A 166 13.14 9.31 0.84
C ARG A 166 13.45 10.12 2.10
N GLU A 167 13.88 11.37 1.93
CA GLU A 167 14.29 12.22 3.06
C GLU A 167 13.11 12.51 3.99
N ARG A 168 11.97 12.94 3.42
CA ARG A 168 10.73 13.18 4.17
C ARG A 168 10.20 11.90 4.83
N LEU A 169 10.34 10.75 4.17
CA LEU A 169 9.95 9.46 4.72
C LEU A 169 10.81 9.07 5.92
N LEU A 170 12.12 9.31 5.88
CA LEU A 170 13.02 9.09 7.01
C LEU A 170 12.72 10.04 8.18
N GLU A 171 12.34 11.29 7.92
CA GLU A 171 12.03 12.27 8.97
C GLU A 171 10.86 11.85 9.87
N ILE A 172 9.87 11.13 9.31
CA ILE A 172 8.69 10.67 10.07
C ILE A 172 8.90 9.31 10.77
N MET A 173 10.00 8.62 10.47
CA MET A 173 10.37 7.37 11.12
C MET A 173 10.86 7.60 12.56
N ASP A 174 10.79 6.58 13.40
CA ASP A 174 11.44 6.66 14.72
C ASP A 174 12.98 6.52 14.58
N LYS A 175 13.70 6.74 15.68
CA LYS A 175 15.17 6.75 15.68
C LYS A 175 15.80 5.41 15.31
N GLU A 176 15.14 4.29 15.59
CA GLU A 176 15.66 2.96 15.27
C GLU A 176 15.46 2.68 13.79
N GLN A 177 14.26 2.93 13.27
CA GLN A 177 13.94 2.89 11.85
C GLN A 177 14.85 3.82 11.04
N GLN A 178 15.09 5.06 11.49
CA GLN A 178 16.01 5.98 10.82
C GLN A 178 17.43 5.43 10.69
N ARG A 179 17.94 4.74 11.72
CA ARG A 179 19.25 4.08 11.63
C ARG A 179 19.20 2.96 10.61
N GLU A 180 18.24 2.06 10.76
CA GLU A 180 18.14 0.85 9.94
C GLU A 180 17.95 1.16 8.45
N TYR A 181 17.01 2.05 8.13
CA TYR A 181 16.69 2.44 6.75
C TYR A 181 17.59 3.56 6.20
N GLY A 182 18.29 4.30 7.07
CA GLY A 182 19.22 5.36 6.67
C GLY A 182 20.63 4.85 6.32
N LEU A 183 21.06 3.72 6.88
CA LEU A 183 22.43 3.19 6.76
C LEU A 183 22.76 2.61 5.38
N TYR A 184 21.77 2.06 4.66
CA TYR A 184 22.00 1.37 3.40
C TYR A 184 21.39 2.13 2.22
N ASN A 185 22.24 2.50 1.26
CA ASN A 185 21.83 3.11 0.00
C ASN A 185 22.16 2.13 -1.12
N HIS A 186 21.23 1.21 -1.42
CA HIS A 186 21.47 0.16 -2.40
C HIS A 186 20.33 0.10 -3.41
N GLU A 187 20.37 0.97 -4.41
CA GLU A 187 19.75 0.64 -5.69
C GLU A 187 20.68 -0.31 -6.45
N ARG A 188 20.29 -1.58 -6.60
CA ARG A 188 20.89 -2.43 -7.62
C ARG A 188 20.50 -1.89 -8.99
N LYS A 189 21.46 -1.28 -9.67
CA LYS A 189 21.34 -0.58 -10.96
C LYS A 189 21.00 -1.46 -12.19
N ASN A 190 20.49 -2.67 -12.03
CA ASN A 190 20.16 -3.54 -13.15
C ASN A 190 18.78 -4.16 -12.94
N THR A 191 17.76 -3.53 -13.51
CA THR A 191 16.53 -4.25 -13.87
C THR A 191 16.36 -4.05 -15.36
N LYS A 192 16.55 -5.14 -16.13
CA LYS A 192 16.22 -5.15 -17.56
C LYS A 192 14.75 -4.76 -17.71
N GLU A 193 14.48 -3.95 -18.71
CA GLU A 193 13.14 -3.48 -19.10
C GLU A 193 12.34 -4.67 -19.64
N ILE A 194 11.77 -5.46 -18.74
CA ILE A 194 10.74 -6.47 -19.02
C ILE A 194 9.42 -5.72 -19.11
N THR A 195 8.58 -6.05 -20.09
CA THR A 195 7.36 -5.28 -20.34
C THR A 195 6.44 -5.31 -19.11
N ILE A 196 5.86 -4.15 -18.79
CA ILE A 196 5.10 -3.85 -17.57
C ILE A 196 4.00 -4.91 -17.30
N GLN A 197 3.41 -5.46 -18.36
CA GLN A 197 2.36 -6.46 -18.29
C GLN A 197 2.86 -7.88 -17.97
N GLU A 198 4.05 -8.26 -18.45
CA GLU A 198 4.70 -9.54 -18.09
C GLU A 198 5.13 -9.55 -16.62
N LYS A 199 5.63 -8.41 -16.12
CA LYS A 199 6.00 -8.27 -14.71
C LYS A 199 4.79 -8.36 -13.78
N ARG A 200 3.65 -7.76 -14.17
CA ARG A 200 2.39 -7.80 -13.42
C ARG A 200 1.82 -9.21 -13.33
N MET A 201 1.68 -9.89 -14.47
CA MET A 201 1.20 -11.27 -14.50
C MET A 201 2.13 -12.21 -13.72
N SER A 202 3.44 -11.98 -13.80
CA SER A 202 4.42 -12.72 -13.01
C SER A 202 4.26 -12.42 -11.52
N SER A 203 4.12 -11.16 -11.10
CA SER A 203 4.06 -10.80 -9.68
C SER A 203 2.77 -11.24 -9.00
N GLU A 204 1.62 -11.17 -9.69
CA GLU A 204 0.34 -11.62 -9.15
C GLU A 204 0.29 -13.15 -9.05
N ALA A 205 0.75 -13.85 -10.10
CA ALA A 205 0.90 -15.30 -10.07
C ALA A 205 1.91 -15.73 -9.01
N GLU A 206 2.98 -14.97 -8.83
CA GLU A 206 4.00 -15.21 -7.81
C GLU A 206 3.44 -15.01 -6.39
N GLU A 207 2.79 -13.88 -6.09
CA GLU A 207 2.20 -13.61 -4.78
C GLU A 207 1.10 -14.64 -4.45
N SER A 208 0.24 -14.96 -5.42
CA SER A 208 -0.79 -15.99 -5.25
C SER A 208 -0.18 -17.37 -5.01
N THR A 209 0.81 -17.77 -5.81
CA THR A 209 1.47 -19.08 -5.65
C THR A 209 2.23 -19.14 -4.33
N TRP A 210 2.93 -18.07 -3.94
CA TRP A 210 3.61 -17.98 -2.66
C TRP A 210 2.65 -18.17 -1.50
N ASN A 211 1.51 -17.50 -1.50
CA ASN A 211 0.49 -17.65 -0.46
C ASN A 211 -0.06 -19.08 -0.34
N LEU A 212 0.00 -19.89 -1.41
CA LEU A 212 -0.38 -21.29 -1.37
C LEU A 212 0.73 -22.19 -0.82
N VAL A 213 1.99 -21.90 -1.14
CA VAL A 213 3.13 -22.80 -0.81
C VAL A 213 3.89 -22.39 0.44
N LYS A 214 3.76 -21.15 0.92
CA LYS A 214 4.55 -20.62 2.05
C LYS A 214 4.39 -21.41 3.33
N ASP A 215 3.23 -22.01 3.54
CA ASP A 215 2.91 -22.87 4.69
C ASP A 215 2.98 -24.37 4.37
N SER A 216 3.35 -24.73 3.14
CA SER A 216 3.50 -26.14 2.74
C SER A 216 4.70 -26.79 3.42
N ASN A 217 4.55 -28.07 3.78
CA ASN A 217 5.63 -28.95 4.28
C ASN A 217 6.20 -29.85 3.16
N SER A 218 5.84 -29.59 1.90
CA SER A 218 6.33 -30.28 0.72
C SER A 218 7.56 -29.54 0.18
N ALA A 219 8.71 -30.21 0.16
CA ALA A 219 9.92 -29.67 -0.46
C ALA A 219 9.75 -29.47 -1.97
N GLU A 220 8.92 -30.31 -2.59
CA GLU A 220 8.57 -30.26 -4.01
C GLU A 220 7.80 -28.99 -4.36
N ASP A 221 6.91 -28.52 -3.48
CA ASP A 221 6.12 -27.29 -3.71
C ASP A 221 7.02 -26.05 -3.71
N LEU A 222 7.99 -25.99 -2.78
CA LEU A 222 8.96 -24.91 -2.71
C LEU A 222 9.96 -24.95 -3.88
N ARG A 223 10.38 -26.15 -4.30
CA ARG A 223 11.19 -26.32 -5.52
C ARG A 223 10.46 -25.81 -6.76
N TYR A 224 9.18 -26.17 -6.91
CA TYR A 224 8.35 -25.72 -8.02
C TYR A 224 8.22 -24.19 -8.03
N PHE A 225 7.97 -23.58 -6.87
CA PHE A 225 7.93 -22.13 -6.74
C PHE A 225 9.24 -21.47 -7.17
N LEU A 226 10.39 -21.98 -6.71
CA LEU A 226 11.71 -21.46 -7.05
C LEU A 226 12.08 -21.65 -8.52
N GLU A 227 11.60 -22.72 -9.16
CA GLU A 227 11.79 -22.95 -10.59
C GLU A 227 10.96 -21.98 -11.43
N LYS A 228 9.71 -21.71 -11.03
CA LYS A 228 8.79 -20.84 -11.76
C LYS A 228 9.07 -19.35 -11.54
N PHE A 229 9.53 -18.97 -10.36
CA PHE A 229 9.78 -17.57 -9.98
C PHE A 229 11.18 -17.39 -9.37
N PRO A 230 12.26 -17.64 -10.13
CA PRO A 230 13.63 -17.64 -9.61
C PRO A 230 14.11 -16.28 -9.09
N ASP A 231 13.54 -15.20 -9.63
CA ASP A 231 13.85 -13.80 -9.27
C ASP A 231 12.80 -13.15 -8.34
N SER A 232 11.88 -13.97 -7.80
CA SER A 232 10.85 -13.53 -6.86
C SER A 232 11.45 -12.88 -5.59
N PRO A 233 10.89 -11.79 -5.04
CA PRO A 233 11.14 -11.36 -3.65
C PRO A 233 11.04 -12.51 -2.63
N TYR A 234 10.15 -13.48 -2.84
CA TYR A 234 9.97 -14.63 -1.96
C TYR A 234 10.96 -15.78 -2.24
N ALA A 235 11.87 -15.65 -3.21
CA ALA A 235 12.84 -16.70 -3.52
C ALA A 235 13.81 -16.97 -2.36
N ILE A 236 14.15 -15.94 -1.58
CA ILE A 236 15.00 -16.08 -0.39
C ILE A 236 14.29 -16.87 0.71
N PRO A 237 13.08 -16.49 1.18
CA PRO A 237 12.37 -17.27 2.19
C PRO A 237 12.02 -18.68 1.70
N ALA A 238 11.65 -18.87 0.42
CA ALA A 238 11.42 -20.20 -0.14
C ALA A 238 12.66 -21.11 -0.09
N LYS A 239 13.86 -20.59 -0.40
CA LYS A 239 15.13 -21.34 -0.27
C LYS A 239 15.43 -21.69 1.18
N LEU A 240 15.22 -20.77 2.10
CA LEU A 240 15.45 -20.99 3.53
C LEU A 240 14.56 -22.13 4.06
N LYS A 241 13.26 -22.10 3.71
CA LYS A 241 12.31 -23.14 4.12
C LYS A 241 12.61 -24.48 3.46
N LEU A 242 12.97 -24.50 2.18
CA LEU A 242 13.38 -25.73 1.48
C LEU A 242 14.56 -26.40 2.18
N ASN A 243 15.60 -25.62 2.53
CA ASN A 243 16.75 -26.12 3.26
C ASN A 243 16.40 -26.62 4.68
N GLN A 244 15.38 -26.05 5.34
CA GLN A 244 14.89 -26.57 6.63
C GLN A 244 14.24 -27.94 6.46
N LEU A 245 13.31 -28.07 5.50
CA LEU A 245 12.62 -29.33 5.20
C LEU A 245 13.57 -30.45 4.74
N GLU A 246 14.62 -30.12 4.00
CA GLU A 246 15.62 -31.11 3.58
C GLU A 246 16.48 -31.60 4.76
N ARG A 247 16.82 -30.72 5.71
CA ARG A 247 17.56 -31.09 6.92
C ARG A 247 16.72 -31.88 7.92
N GLU A 248 15.40 -31.72 7.92
CA GLU A 248 14.48 -32.51 8.76
C GLU A 248 14.20 -33.92 8.20
N LYS A 249 14.56 -34.17 6.92
CA LYS A 249 14.44 -35.49 6.28
C LYS A 249 15.71 -36.34 6.38
N GLU A 250 16.85 -35.77 6.80
CA GLU A 250 18.09 -36.49 7.18
C GLU A 250 18.05 -36.95 8.64
#